data_AF-A0A958RSB5-F1
#
_entry.id   AF-A0A958RSB5-F1
#
_cell.length_a   1.000
_cell.length_b   1.000
_cell.length_c   1.000
_cell.angle_alpha   90.00
_cell.angle_beta   90.00
_cell.angle_gamma   90.00
#
_symmetry.space_group_name_H-M   'P 1'
#
loop_
_entity.id
_entity.type
_entity.pdbx_description
1 polymer ?
#
loop_
_entity_poly.entity_id
_entity_poly.type
_entity_poly.pdbx_seq_one_letter_code
_entity_poly.pdbx_strand_id
1 'polypeptide(L)'
;MRKLRHIIISTTLLSTTACSTLNDSVKLGSTMGAITGAAAVHAGFNSAGQNPSSQDVTNGALIGLALGALTSYINHKEVEKERSNEYYDTQNIHFGDLPPSPFIFPKTKRKGGR
;
A
#
# COMPACT_ATOMS: atom_id res chain seq x y z
N MET A 1 -4.66 26.48 6.46
CA MET A 1 -4.89 25.03 6.72
C MET A 1 -5.80 24.31 5.70
N ARG A 2 -6.85 24.94 5.12
CA ARG A 2 -7.71 24.29 4.11
C ARG A 2 -7.00 23.86 2.81
N LYS A 3 -6.08 24.69 2.28
CA LYS A 3 -5.32 24.39 1.05
C LYS A 3 -4.40 23.17 1.18
N LEU A 4 -3.77 22.99 2.34
CA LEU A 4 -2.89 21.84 2.62
C LEU A 4 -3.67 20.52 2.63
N ARG A 5 -4.89 20.52 3.17
CA ARG A 5 -5.78 19.35 3.16
C ARG A 5 -6.19 18.95 1.73
N HIS A 6 -6.47 19.92 0.86
CA HIS A 6 -6.81 19.63 -0.53
C HIS A 6 -5.62 19.08 -1.33
N ILE A 7 -4.40 19.54 -1.04
CA ILE A 7 -3.18 18.99 -1.66
C ILE A 7 -2.97 17.53 -1.21
N ILE A 8 -3.09 17.23 0.08
CA ILE A 8 -2.92 15.87 0.62
C ILE A 8 -3.95 14.91 0.00
N ILE A 9 -5.22 15.31 -0.07
CA ILE A 9 -6.30 14.50 -0.64
C ILE A 9 -6.08 14.27 -2.15
N SER A 10 -5.63 15.29 -2.88
CA SER A 10 -5.31 15.17 -4.31
C SER A 10 -4.14 14.23 -4.57
N THR A 11 -3.07 14.30 -3.76
CA THR A 11 -1.92 13.40 -3.89
C THR A 11 -2.25 11.94 -3.57
N THR A 12 -3.12 11.69 -2.59
CA THR A 12 -3.57 10.32 -2.28
C THR A 12 -4.44 9.73 -3.39
N LEU A 13 -5.22 10.55 -4.10
CA LEU A 13 -6.12 10.09 -5.17
C LEU A 13 -5.38 9.76 -6.48
N LEU A 14 -4.30 10.50 -6.80
CA LEU A 14 -3.44 10.16 -7.94
C LEU A 14 -2.64 8.87 -7.69
N SER A 15 -2.26 8.62 -6.44
CA SER A 15 -1.47 7.44 -6.08
C SER A 15 -2.26 6.13 -6.16
N THR A 16 -3.60 6.19 -6.07
CA THR A 16 -4.46 4.99 -6.14
C THR A 16 -4.85 4.60 -7.57
N THR A 17 -4.62 5.46 -8.56
CA THR A 17 -5.06 5.25 -9.96
C THR A 17 -3.92 5.06 -10.95
N ALA A 18 -2.67 5.35 -10.56
CA ALA A 18 -1.52 5.15 -11.42
C ALA A 18 -1.13 3.65 -11.48
N CYS A 19 -0.78 3.19 -12.68
CA CYS A 19 -0.07 1.95 -12.93
C CYS A 19 1.30 2.00 -12.20
N SER A 20 1.31 1.74 -10.89
CA SER A 20 2.55 1.70 -10.12
C SER A 20 3.30 0.45 -10.55
N THR A 21 4.53 0.62 -11.02
CA THR A 21 5.44 -0.52 -11.18
C THR A 21 5.82 -1.07 -9.81
N LEU A 22 6.23 -2.35 -9.75
CA LEU A 22 6.76 -2.98 -8.53
C LEU A 22 7.85 -2.13 -7.88
N ASN A 23 8.72 -1.52 -8.69
CA ASN A 23 9.82 -0.69 -8.21
C ASN A 23 9.32 0.55 -7.46
N ASP A 24 8.30 1.24 -7.98
CA ASP A 24 7.70 2.40 -7.32
C ASP A 24 7.00 2.00 -6.03
N SER A 25 6.29 0.87 -6.03
CA SER A 25 5.65 0.32 -4.83
C SER A 25 6.70 0.01 -3.75
N VAL A 26 7.78 -0.69 -4.08
CA VAL A 26 8.83 -1.06 -3.13
C VAL A 26 9.56 0.19 -2.63
N LYS A 27 9.84 1.16 -3.49
CA LYS A 27 10.46 2.43 -3.10
C LYS A 27 9.54 3.22 -2.14
N LEU A 28 8.25 3.28 -2.42
CA LEU A 28 7.30 3.99 -1.58
C LEU A 28 7.11 3.28 -0.23
N GLY A 29 6.97 1.95 -0.24
CA GLY A 29 6.89 1.14 0.97
C GLY A 29 8.14 1.25 1.84
N SER A 30 9.33 1.15 1.24
CA SER A 30 10.61 1.28 1.94
C SER A 30 10.83 2.67 2.53
N THR A 31 10.50 3.75 1.79
CA THR A 31 10.65 5.12 2.29
C THR A 31 9.66 5.43 3.41
N MET A 32 8.39 5.06 3.25
CA MET A 32 7.40 5.20 4.33
C MET A 32 7.75 4.36 5.55
N GLY A 33 8.19 3.12 5.32
CA GLY A 33 8.64 2.22 6.37
C GLY A 33 9.81 2.81 7.15
N ALA A 34 10.82 3.36 6.46
CA ALA A 34 11.98 3.98 7.10
C ALA A 34 11.59 5.18 7.98
N ILE A 35 10.76 6.09 7.45
CA ILE A 35 10.27 7.25 8.21
C ILE A 35 9.47 6.79 9.43
N THR A 36 8.60 5.79 9.24
CA THR A 36 7.75 5.24 10.32
C THR A 36 8.60 4.57 11.40
N GLY A 37 9.61 3.79 11.02
CA GLY A 37 10.53 3.12 11.94
C GLY A 37 11.38 4.12 12.74
N ALA A 38 11.91 5.16 12.08
CA ALA A 38 12.61 6.25 12.77
C ALA A 38 11.71 7.00 13.76
N ALA A 39 10.47 7.31 13.34
CA ALA A 39 9.48 7.97 14.18
C ALA A 39 9.07 7.10 15.37
N ALA A 40 8.94 5.78 15.16
CA ALA A 40 8.61 4.83 16.22
C ALA A 40 9.69 4.76 17.29
N VAL A 41 10.97 4.78 16.90
CA VAL A 41 12.08 4.87 17.86
C VAL A 41 12.04 6.19 18.63
N HIS A 42 11.85 7.32 17.94
CA HIS A 42 11.71 8.61 18.62
C HIS A 42 10.55 8.65 19.62
N ALA A 43 9.38 8.15 19.23
CA ALA A 43 8.21 8.10 20.10
C ALA A 43 8.44 7.15 21.30
N GLY A 44 9.06 5.99 21.05
CA GLY A 44 9.38 5.01 22.09
C GLY A 44 10.33 5.58 23.15
N PHE A 45 11.45 6.17 22.73
CA PHE A 45 12.41 6.76 23.66
C PHE A 45 11.82 7.97 24.41
N ASN A 46 11.07 8.83 23.72
CA ASN A 46 10.40 9.96 24.36
C ASN A 46 9.39 9.50 25.43
N SER A 47 8.67 8.39 25.19
CA SER A 47 7.76 7.81 26.18
C SER A 47 8.47 7.26 27.42
N ALA A 48 9.74 6.85 27.27
CA ALA A 48 10.60 6.38 28.35
C ALA A 48 11.40 7.51 29.02
N GLY A 49 11.17 8.78 28.64
CA GLY A 49 11.90 9.94 29.14
C GLY A 49 13.37 10.00 28.71
N GLN A 50 13.73 9.27 27.64
CA GLN A 50 15.09 9.17 27.13
C GLN A 50 15.21 9.83 25.77
N ASN A 51 16.40 10.34 25.45
CA ASN A 51 16.72 10.80 24.11
C ASN A 51 17.36 9.66 23.32
N PRO A 52 16.82 9.29 22.14
CA PRO A 52 17.39 8.23 21.34
C PRO A 52 18.75 8.66 20.78
N SER A 53 19.69 7.72 20.69
CA SER A 53 20.92 7.94 19.94
C SER A 53 20.60 8.01 18.44
N SER A 54 21.40 8.75 17.67
CA SER A 54 21.31 8.74 16.20
C SER A 54 21.43 7.32 15.63
N GLN A 55 22.13 6.43 16.32
CA GLN A 55 22.31 5.03 15.92
C GLN A 55 21.02 4.22 16.12
N ASP A 56 20.26 4.48 17.20
CA ASP A 56 18.97 3.84 17.46
C ASP A 56 17.93 4.26 16.41
N VAL A 57 17.90 5.55 16.07
CA VAL A 57 17.01 6.08 15.04
C VAL A 57 17.36 5.49 13.67
N THR A 58 18.65 5.34 13.36
CA THR A 58 19.11 4.71 12.11
C THR A 58 18.72 3.24 12.05
N ASN A 59 18.85 2.51 13.16
CA ASN A 59 18.41 1.11 13.26
C ASN A 59 16.89 1.00 13.06
N GLY A 60 16.11 1.87 13.70
CA GLY A 60 14.67 1.96 13.49
C GLY A 60 14.31 2.23 12.04
N ALA A 61 15.01 3.17 11.40
CA ALA A 61 14.82 3.49 9.98
C ALA A 61 15.15 2.30 9.07
N LEU A 62 16.25 1.56 9.32
CA LEU A 62 16.63 0.39 8.54
C LEU A 62 15.63 -0.76 8.68
N ILE A 63 15.18 -1.04 9.90
CA ILE A 63 14.15 -2.06 10.16
C ILE A 63 12.85 -1.67 9.47
N GLY A 64 12.43 -0.41 9.64
CA GLY A 64 11.26 0.15 8.97
C GLY A 64 11.35 0.05 7.46
N LEU A 65 12.52 0.36 6.87
CA LEU A 65 12.79 0.24 5.44
C LEU A 65 12.57 -1.19 4.96
N ALA A 66 13.21 -2.15 5.62
CA ALA A 66 13.12 -3.56 5.24
C ALA A 66 11.69 -4.09 5.33
N LEU A 67 10.98 -3.78 6.43
CA LEU A 67 9.59 -4.18 6.61
C LEU A 67 8.66 -3.49 5.59
N GLY A 68 8.87 -2.20 5.32
CA GLY A 68 8.12 -1.45 4.32
C GLY A 68 8.33 -1.96 2.90
N ALA A 69 9.55 -2.34 2.54
CA ALA A 69 9.87 -2.96 1.26
C ALA A 69 9.19 -4.32 1.11
N LEU A 70 9.29 -5.17 2.15
CA LEU A 70 8.72 -6.52 2.15
C LEU A 70 7.19 -6.49 2.06
N THR A 71 6.55 -5.70 2.91
CA THR A 71 5.08 -5.58 2.93
C THR A 71 4.55 -5.02 1.61
N SER A 72 5.24 -4.03 1.03
CA SER A 72 4.88 -3.50 -0.28
C SER A 72 5.02 -4.55 -1.40
N TYR A 73 6.10 -5.34 -1.39
CA TYR A 73 6.29 -6.41 -2.36
C TYR A 73 5.20 -7.50 -2.27
N ILE A 74 4.84 -7.93 -1.06
CA ILE A 74 3.80 -8.94 -0.84
C ILE A 74 2.45 -8.41 -1.34
N ASN A 75 2.07 -7.20 -0.93
CA ASN A 75 0.81 -6.58 -1.34
C ASN A 75 0.75 -6.38 -2.85
N HIS A 76 1.84 -5.95 -3.47
CA HIS A 76 1.90 -5.78 -4.93
C HIS A 76 1.63 -7.11 -5.65
N LYS A 77 2.25 -8.20 -5.20
CA LYS A 77 2.00 -9.54 -5.76
C LYS A 77 0.59 -10.04 -5.53
N GLU A 78 0.00 -9.75 -4.38
CA GLU A 78 -1.39 -10.15 -4.09
C GLU A 78 -2.38 -9.43 -5.01
N VAL A 79 -2.18 -8.13 -5.25
CA VAL A 79 -3.01 -7.33 -6.17
C VAL A 79 -2.82 -7.77 -7.62
N GLU A 80 -1.60 -8.07 -8.06
CA GLU A 80 -1.36 -8.64 -9.41
C GLU A 80 -2.09 -9.98 -9.57
N LYS A 81 -2.06 -10.82 -8.53
CA LYS A 81 -2.76 -12.11 -8.52
C LYS A 81 -4.28 -11.92 -8.58
N GLU A 82 -4.85 -11.00 -7.80
CA GLU A 82 -6.28 -10.69 -7.84
C GLU A 82 -6.71 -10.19 -9.22
N ARG A 83 -6.00 -9.22 -9.81
CA ARG A 83 -6.28 -8.75 -11.17
C ARG A 83 -6.19 -9.84 -12.22
N SER A 84 -5.18 -10.71 -12.13
CA SER A 84 -5.05 -11.82 -13.08
C SER A 84 -6.23 -12.79 -12.97
N ASN A 85 -6.65 -13.16 -11.75
CA ASN A 85 -7.79 -14.05 -11.54
C ASN A 85 -9.12 -13.41 -11.97
N GLU A 86 -9.29 -12.12 -11.70
CA GLU A 86 -10.48 -11.36 -12.09
C GLU A 86 -10.56 -11.24 -13.61
N TYR A 87 -9.44 -11.00 -14.30
CA TYR A 87 -9.37 -11.02 -15.77
C TYR A 87 -9.79 -12.38 -16.34
N TYR A 88 -9.39 -13.51 -15.75
CA TYR A 88 -9.83 -14.83 -16.18
C TYR A 88 -11.31 -15.11 -15.89
N ASP A 89 -11.86 -14.62 -14.78
CA ASP A 89 -13.30 -14.72 -14.48
C ASP A 89 -14.13 -13.84 -15.44
N THR A 90 -13.55 -12.72 -15.90
CA THR A 90 -14.12 -11.89 -16.96
C THR A 90 -13.93 -12.49 -18.35
N GLN A 91 -13.27 -13.63 -18.58
CA GLN A 91 -13.19 -14.22 -19.94
C GLN A 91 -14.35 -15.15 -20.29
N ASN A 92 -15.32 -15.34 -19.39
CA ASN A 92 -16.60 -16.00 -19.69
C ASN A 92 -17.62 -15.06 -20.38
N ILE A 93 -17.15 -14.06 -21.13
CA ILE A 93 -18.01 -13.20 -21.96
C ILE A 93 -18.10 -13.86 -23.33
N HIS A 94 -19.27 -14.41 -23.66
CA HIS A 94 -19.52 -14.90 -25.02
C HIS A 94 -19.78 -13.73 -25.97
N PHE A 95 -19.41 -13.87 -27.25
CA PHE A 95 -19.74 -12.87 -28.27
C PHE A 95 -21.27 -12.66 -28.32
N GLY A 96 -21.74 -11.48 -27.91
CA GLY A 96 -23.16 -11.14 -27.79
C GLY A 96 -23.61 -10.82 -26.36
N ASP A 97 -22.78 -11.09 -25.35
CA ASP A 97 -23.02 -10.59 -24.00
C ASP A 97 -22.80 -9.07 -23.98
N LEU A 98 -23.70 -8.35 -23.32
CA LEU A 98 -23.54 -6.92 -23.10
C LEU A 98 -22.26 -6.69 -22.28
N PRO A 99 -21.48 -5.63 -22.56
CA PRO A 99 -20.37 -5.28 -21.68
C PRO A 99 -20.91 -5.21 -20.25
N PRO A 100 -20.23 -5.82 -19.26
CA PRO A 100 -20.72 -5.85 -17.89
C PRO A 100 -21.06 -4.42 -17.50
N SER A 101 -22.33 -4.20 -17.12
CA SER A 101 -22.83 -2.83 -16.95
C SER A 101 -21.94 -2.08 -15.96
N PRO A 102 -21.71 -0.77 -16.15
CA PRO A 102 -20.78 0.01 -15.33
C PRO A 102 -21.16 0.11 -13.84
N PHE A 103 -22.31 -0.47 -13.46
CA PHE A 103 -22.83 -0.52 -12.10
C PHE A 103 -22.76 -1.92 -11.46
N ILE A 104 -22.30 -2.94 -12.18
CA ILE A 104 -22.06 -4.28 -11.61
C ILE A 104 -20.65 -4.29 -11.03
N PHE A 105 -20.55 -4.03 -9.74
CA PHE A 105 -19.31 -4.21 -9.00
C PHE A 105 -18.97 -5.71 -8.96
N PRO A 106 -17.69 -6.08 -9.16
CA PRO A 106 -17.27 -7.46 -8.95
C PRO A 106 -17.60 -7.87 -7.52
N LYS A 107 -18.33 -8.98 -7.38
CA LYS A 107 -18.67 -9.52 -6.06
C LYS A 107 -17.39 -10.09 -5.48
N THR A 108 -16.76 -9.36 -4.57
CA THR A 108 -15.65 -9.88 -3.76
C THR A 108 -16.13 -11.19 -3.12
N LYS A 109 -15.53 -12.33 -3.49
CA LYS A 109 -15.76 -13.58 -2.77
C LYS A 109 -15.26 -13.38 -1.34
N ARG A 110 -16.17 -13.11 -0.40
CA ARG A 110 -15.86 -13.12 1.03
C ARG A 110 -15.27 -14.50 1.36
N LYS A 111 -13.97 -14.54 1.66
CA LYS A 111 -13.35 -15.72 2.25
C LYS A 111 -13.81 -15.79 3.70
N GLY A 112 -14.89 -16.51 3.95
CA GLY A 112 -15.42 -16.74 5.28
C GLY A 112 -16.34 -17.95 5.31
N GLY A 113 -16.03 -18.90 6.17
CA GLY A 113 -17.00 -19.85 6.71
C GLY A 113 -16.82 -21.31 6.31
N ARG A 114 -15.71 -21.94 6.73
CA ARG A 114 -15.70 -23.21 7.47
C ARG A 114 -14.30 -23.49 8.01
#